data_AF-A0A950YCX0-F1
#
_entry.id   AF-A0A950YCX0-F1
#
_cell.length_a   1.000
_cell.length_b   1.000
_cell.length_c   1.000
_cell.angle_alpha   90.00
_cell.angle_beta   90.00
_cell.angle_gamma   90.00
#
_symmetry.space_group_name_H-M   'P 1'
#
loop_
_entity.id
_entity.type
_entity.pdbx_description
1 polymer ?
#
loop_
_entity_poly.entity_id
_entity_poly.type
_entity_poly.pdbx_seq_one_letter_code
_entity_poly.pdbx_strand_id
1 'polypeptide(L)'
;KDSIVRAVALEGFSELAAMLRDARHTTRSPRAALLALARAYLEFAHTRPAVYDAMFTLAEVPFAKPDTPAPLHEGFAELRQALAPFAPAREVETLAEVVWSALHGLATLTRSHRLRPDHAEQRLNQLVRTATTSARRAS
;
A
#
# COMPACT_ATOMS: atom_id res chain seq x y z
N LYS A 1 3.56 24.56 13.57
CA LYS A 1 2.40 23.75 13.09
C LYS A 1 2.90 22.64 12.18
N ASP A 2 3.76 22.97 11.21
CA ASP A 2 4.32 22.02 10.24
C ASP A 2 5.21 20.93 10.86
N SER A 3 5.89 21.22 11.98
CA SER A 3 6.68 20.22 12.71
C SER A 3 5.85 19.11 13.35
N ILE A 4 4.66 19.43 13.86
CA ILE A 4 3.74 18.45 14.46
C ILE A 4 3.13 17.59 13.36
N VAL A 5 2.67 18.19 12.27
CA VAL A 5 2.12 17.46 11.11
C VAL A 5 3.17 16.52 10.53
N ARG A 6 4.43 16.97 10.43
CA ARG A 6 5.55 16.13 9.99
C ARG A 6 5.80 14.95 10.94
N ALA A 7 5.80 15.18 12.26
CA ALA A 7 6.00 14.10 13.23
C ALA A 7 4.87 13.05 13.13
N VAL A 8 3.61 13.50 13.08
CA VAL A 8 2.43 12.63 12.90
C VAL A 8 2.51 11.84 11.60
N ALA A 9 2.95 12.46 10.50
CA ALA A 9 3.12 11.78 9.23
C ALA A 9 4.20 10.68 9.30
N LEU A 10 5.36 10.96 9.92
CA LEU A 10 6.45 9.98 10.07
C LEU A 10 6.05 8.80 10.96
N GLU A 11 5.34 9.07 12.05
CA GLU A 11 4.76 8.04 12.90
C GLU A 11 3.73 7.21 12.13
N GLY A 12 2.85 7.85 11.37
CA GLY A 12 1.88 7.19 10.51
C GLY A 12 2.51 6.24 9.48
N PHE A 13 3.61 6.64 8.83
CA PHE A 13 4.34 5.74 7.93
C PHE A 13 4.97 4.56 8.66
N SER A 14 5.49 4.77 9.88
CA SER A 14 6.06 3.70 10.71
C SER A 14 4.99 2.69 11.13
N GLU A 15 3.83 3.18 11.58
CA GLU A 15 2.68 2.35 11.93
C GLU A 15 2.17 1.55 10.72
N LEU A 16 2.03 2.21 9.57
CA LEU A 16 1.61 1.54 8.34
C LEU A 16 2.60 0.44 7.96
N ALA A 17 3.90 0.72 7.95
CA ALA A 17 4.93 -0.27 7.62
C ALA A 17 4.85 -1.51 8.53
N ALA A 18 4.70 -1.31 9.84
CA ALA A 18 4.51 -2.39 10.81
C ALA A 18 3.24 -3.21 10.51
N MET A 19 2.10 -2.55 10.28
CA MET A 19 0.84 -3.23 9.93
C MET A 19 0.94 -4.04 8.64
N LEU A 20 1.61 -3.52 7.60
CA LEU A 20 1.80 -4.24 6.34
C LEU A 20 2.69 -5.47 6.52
N ARG A 21 3.77 -5.34 7.30
CA ARG A 21 4.67 -6.44 7.64
C ARG A 21 3.94 -7.56 8.35
N ASP A 22 3.21 -7.23 9.41
CA ASP A 22 2.45 -8.21 10.19
C ASP A 22 1.41 -8.92 9.32
N ALA A 23 0.66 -8.15 8.51
CA ALA A 23 -0.35 -8.70 7.60
C ALA A 23 0.25 -9.69 6.58
N ARG A 24 1.42 -9.37 6.00
CA ARG A 24 2.11 -10.26 5.05
C ARG A 24 2.54 -11.58 5.69
N HIS A 25 2.87 -11.57 6.98
CA HIS A 25 3.32 -12.76 7.72
C HIS A 25 2.18 -13.63 8.28
N THR A 26 0.92 -13.20 8.19
CA THR A 26 -0.24 -13.99 8.67
C THR A 26 -0.43 -15.33 7.96
N THR A 27 0.17 -15.52 6.78
CA THR A 27 -0.04 -16.71 5.95
C THR A 27 1.17 -17.01 5.07
N ARG A 28 1.36 -18.31 4.77
CA ARG A 28 2.41 -18.78 3.85
C ARG A 28 2.00 -18.76 2.38
N SER A 29 0.71 -18.57 2.09
CA SER A 29 0.23 -18.49 0.70
C SER A 29 0.56 -17.10 0.13
N PRO A 30 1.36 -16.99 -0.95
CA PRO A 30 1.74 -15.70 -1.51
C PRO A 30 0.55 -14.81 -1.85
N ARG A 31 -0.52 -15.40 -2.41
CA ARG A 31 -1.70 -14.65 -2.82
C ARG A 31 -2.53 -14.20 -1.62
N ALA A 32 -2.62 -15.04 -0.59
CA ALA A 32 -3.31 -14.68 0.63
C ALA A 32 -2.53 -13.59 1.41
N ALA A 33 -1.20 -13.63 1.38
CA ALA A 33 -0.35 -12.60 1.99
C ALA A 33 -0.53 -11.24 1.31
N LEU A 34 -0.54 -11.20 -0.03
CA LEU A 34 -0.83 -9.97 -0.78
C LEU A 34 -2.24 -9.44 -0.49
N LEU A 35 -3.24 -10.32 -0.38
CA LEU A 35 -4.60 -9.91 -0.02
C LEU A 35 -4.67 -9.35 1.41
N ALA A 36 -4.00 -9.98 2.38
CA ALA A 36 -3.93 -9.51 3.75
C ALA A 36 -3.24 -8.15 3.86
N LEU A 37 -2.11 -7.97 3.18
CA LEU A 37 -1.40 -6.68 3.11
C LEU A 37 -2.28 -5.59 2.50
N ALA A 38 -2.95 -5.89 1.38
CA ALA A 38 -3.83 -4.95 0.70
C ALA A 38 -5.03 -4.54 1.57
N ARG A 39 -5.60 -5.48 2.36
CA ARG A 39 -6.61 -5.16 3.38
C ARG A 39 -6.05 -4.26 4.47
N ALA A 40 -4.89 -4.58 5.02
CA ALA A 40 -4.27 -3.79 6.10
C ALA A 40 -3.99 -2.34 5.68
N TYR A 41 -3.56 -2.12 4.43
CA TYR A 41 -3.39 -0.78 3.87
C TYR A 41 -4.71 0.02 3.89
N LEU A 42 -5.79 -0.57 3.37
CA LEU A 42 -7.09 0.08 3.31
C LEU A 42 -7.70 0.31 4.71
N GLU A 43 -7.51 -0.64 5.61
CA GLU A 43 -7.93 -0.54 7.01
C GLU A 43 -7.21 0.59 7.74
N PHE A 44 -5.90 0.74 7.54
CA PHE A 44 -5.14 1.85 8.09
C PHE A 44 -5.70 3.20 7.60
N ALA A 45 -5.92 3.33 6.29
CA ALA A 45 -6.48 4.56 5.71
C ALA A 45 -7.91 4.86 6.22
N HIS A 46 -8.71 3.82 6.49
CA HIS A 46 -10.07 3.94 6.98
C HIS A 46 -10.13 4.32 8.46
N THR A 47 -9.34 3.66 9.30
CA THR A 47 -9.36 3.83 10.77
C THR A 47 -8.59 5.05 11.26
N ARG A 48 -7.63 5.56 10.47
CA ARG A 48 -6.78 6.69 10.83
C ARG A 48 -6.81 7.82 9.79
N PRO A 49 -7.98 8.38 9.46
CA PRO A 49 -8.13 9.31 8.34
C PRO A 49 -7.27 10.58 8.46
N ALA A 50 -7.12 11.15 9.67
CA ALA A 50 -6.33 12.35 9.89
C ALA A 50 -4.81 12.11 9.78
N VAL A 51 -4.34 10.95 10.27
CA VAL A 51 -2.92 10.54 10.14
C VAL A 51 -2.61 10.25 8.67
N TYR A 52 -3.50 9.55 7.99
CA TYR A 52 -3.37 9.27 6.56
C TYR A 52 -3.32 10.57 5.74
N ASP A 53 -4.19 11.54 6.01
CA ASP A 53 -4.12 12.85 5.34
C ASP A 53 -2.79 13.59 5.61
N ALA A 54 -2.29 13.54 6.84
CA ALA A 54 -1.00 14.14 7.20
C ALA A 54 0.17 13.49 6.43
N MET A 55 0.15 12.15 6.28
CA MET A 55 1.15 11.41 5.52
C MET A 55 1.26 11.88 4.06
N PHE A 56 0.11 12.10 3.39
CA PHE A 56 0.10 12.54 1.99
C PHE A 56 0.29 14.05 1.81
N THR A 57 0.10 14.85 2.87
CA THR A 57 0.53 16.25 2.90
C THR A 57 2.06 16.38 2.95
N LEU A 58 2.75 15.39 3.56
CA LEU A 58 4.21 15.32 3.58
C LEU A 58 4.80 14.73 2.29
N ALA A 59 4.02 13.95 1.54
CA ALA A 59 4.46 13.18 0.38
C ALA A 59 4.57 13.97 -0.93
N GLU A 60 4.71 15.30 -0.91
CA GLU A 60 5.15 16.07 -2.10
C GLU A 60 6.56 15.65 -2.60
N VAL A 61 7.23 14.74 -1.89
CA VAL A 61 8.49 14.12 -2.28
C VAL A 61 8.20 12.92 -3.20
N PRO A 62 8.74 12.91 -4.44
CA PRO A 62 8.68 11.73 -5.30
C PRO A 62 9.24 10.51 -4.57
N PHE A 63 8.58 9.36 -4.73
CA PHE A 63 9.15 8.07 -4.35
C PHE A 63 10.57 7.94 -4.93
N ALA A 64 11.51 7.45 -4.12
CA ALA A 64 12.91 7.20 -4.49
C ALA A 64 13.86 8.40 -4.59
N LYS A 65 13.58 9.53 -3.92
CA LYS A 65 14.67 10.47 -3.57
C LYS A 65 15.41 9.99 -2.32
N PRO A 66 16.74 10.16 -2.22
CA PRO A 66 17.52 9.82 -1.03
C PRO A 66 16.99 10.42 0.28
N ASP A 67 16.30 11.57 0.18
CA ASP A 67 15.73 12.30 1.32
C ASP A 67 14.35 11.79 1.76
N THR A 68 13.85 10.71 1.15
CA THR A 68 12.58 10.09 1.54
C THR A 68 12.75 9.44 2.92
N PRO A 69 11.88 9.73 3.91
CA PRO A 69 12.04 9.16 5.24
C PRO A 69 11.99 7.63 5.23
N ALA A 70 12.85 6.98 6.03
CA ALA A 70 12.98 5.52 6.09
C ALA A 70 11.65 4.75 6.23
N PRO A 71 10.66 5.20 7.03
CA PRO A 71 9.37 4.50 7.14
C PRO A 71 8.60 4.37 5.82
N LEU A 72 8.76 5.30 4.87
CA LEU A 72 8.13 5.20 3.56
C LEU A 72 8.78 4.08 2.73
N HIS A 73 10.11 3.97 2.80
CA HIS A 73 10.85 2.89 2.14
C HIS A 73 10.49 1.52 2.73
N GLU A 74 10.30 1.44 4.04
CA GLU A 74 9.91 0.20 4.72
C GLU A 74 8.52 -0.27 4.30
N GLY A 75 7.51 0.61 4.33
CA GLY A 75 6.16 0.26 3.88
C GLY A 75 6.12 -0.19 2.41
N PHE A 76 6.90 0.46 1.55
CA PHE A 76 7.03 0.05 0.15
C PHE A 76 7.80 -1.26 -0.01
N ALA A 77 8.83 -1.50 0.80
CA ALA A 77 9.54 -2.76 0.82
C ALA A 77 8.62 -3.95 1.15
N GLU A 78 7.63 -3.76 2.03
CA GLU A 78 6.64 -4.81 2.32
C GLU A 78 5.74 -5.10 1.10
N LEU A 79 5.32 -4.07 0.36
CA LEU A 79 4.59 -4.25 -0.92
C LEU A 79 5.42 -5.03 -1.94
N ARG A 80 6.69 -4.65 -2.13
CA ARG A 80 7.59 -5.36 -3.05
C ARG A 80 7.79 -6.81 -2.64
N GLN A 81 8.00 -7.08 -1.35
CA GLN A 81 8.14 -8.44 -0.85
C GLN A 81 6.88 -9.28 -1.07
N ALA A 82 5.68 -8.71 -0.91
CA ALA A 82 4.43 -9.40 -1.20
C ALA A 82 4.21 -9.66 -2.70
N LEU A 83 4.78 -8.82 -3.57
CA LEU A 83 4.65 -8.93 -5.03
C LEU A 83 5.75 -9.75 -5.71
N ALA A 84 6.91 -9.93 -5.06
CA ALA A 84 8.05 -10.68 -5.60
C ALA A 84 7.71 -12.09 -6.14
N PRO A 85 6.80 -12.88 -5.54
CA PRO A 85 6.41 -14.17 -6.10
C PRO A 85 5.64 -14.09 -7.43
N PHE A 86 5.23 -12.89 -7.84
CA PHE A 86 4.36 -12.63 -8.99
C PHE A 86 5.01 -11.73 -10.04
N ALA A 87 6.31 -11.45 -9.98
CA ALA A 87 6.96 -10.72 -11.07
C ALA A 87 8.45 -11.01 -11.09
N PRO A 88 9.09 -10.96 -12.27
CA PRO A 88 10.55 -10.91 -12.36
C PRO A 88 11.10 -9.74 -11.55
N ALA A 89 12.29 -9.89 -10.94
CA ALA A 89 12.90 -8.86 -10.09
C ALA A 89 12.96 -7.47 -10.75
N ARG A 90 13.19 -7.41 -12.07
CA ARG A 90 13.25 -6.16 -12.86
C ARG A 90 11.89 -5.43 -12.97
N GLU A 91 10.78 -6.12 -12.74
CA GLU A 91 9.41 -5.63 -12.90
C GLU A 91 8.67 -5.44 -11.56
N VAL A 92 9.18 -6.04 -10.47
CA VAL A 92 8.55 -5.97 -9.13
C VAL A 92 8.40 -4.53 -8.64
N GLU A 93 9.40 -3.67 -8.90
CA GLU A 93 9.37 -2.26 -8.50
C GLU A 93 8.18 -1.53 -9.16
N THR A 94 8.09 -1.57 -10.49
CA THR A 94 7.00 -0.95 -11.24
C THR A 94 5.65 -1.57 -10.89
N LEU A 95 5.58 -2.89 -10.66
CA LEU A 95 4.34 -3.53 -10.21
C LEU A 95 3.92 -3.03 -8.82
N ALA A 96 4.87 -2.82 -7.90
CA ALA A 96 4.60 -2.27 -6.58
C ALA A 96 4.08 -0.83 -6.66
N GLU A 97 4.63 0.01 -7.54
CA GLU A 97 4.13 1.38 -7.80
C GLU A 97 2.67 1.35 -8.29
N VAL A 98 2.35 0.47 -9.25
CA VAL A 98 0.98 0.34 -9.80
C VAL A 98 -0.01 -0.16 -8.75
N VAL A 99 0.36 -1.20 -7.98
CA VAL A 99 -0.50 -1.75 -6.93
C VAL A 99 -0.71 -0.74 -5.82
N TRP A 100 0.34 -0.04 -5.39
CA TRP A 100 0.24 1.04 -4.41
C TRP A 100 -0.65 2.18 -4.91
N SER A 101 -0.48 2.61 -6.16
CA SER A 101 -1.33 3.64 -6.78
C SER A 101 -2.81 3.23 -6.78
N ALA A 102 -3.10 1.97 -7.08
CA ALA A 102 -4.45 1.44 -7.04
C ALA A 102 -5.01 1.40 -5.61
N LEU A 103 -4.23 0.97 -4.61
CA LEU A 103 -4.64 0.97 -3.21
C LEU A 103 -4.92 2.39 -2.69
N HIS A 104 -4.03 3.33 -2.99
CA HIS A 104 -4.23 4.73 -2.67
C HIS A 104 -5.50 5.29 -3.30
N GLY A 105 -5.72 5.02 -4.60
CA GLY A 105 -6.95 5.40 -5.30
C GLY A 105 -8.20 4.79 -4.67
N LEU A 106 -8.16 3.52 -4.26
CA LEU A 106 -9.27 2.86 -3.57
C LEU A 106 -9.55 3.52 -2.21
N ALA A 107 -8.52 3.85 -1.42
CA ALA A 107 -8.69 4.54 -0.14
C ALA A 107 -9.33 5.93 -0.33
N THR A 108 -8.75 6.74 -1.21
CA THR A 108 -9.21 8.12 -1.48
C THR A 108 -10.62 8.16 -2.05
N LEU A 109 -10.95 7.29 -2.99
CA LEU A 109 -12.28 7.24 -3.62
C LEU A 109 -13.34 6.61 -2.70
N THR A 110 -12.97 5.68 -1.82
CA THR A 110 -13.89 5.14 -0.81
C THR A 110 -14.26 6.21 0.21
N ARG A 111 -13.28 6.94 0.73
CA ARG A 111 -13.49 8.01 1.72
C ARG A 111 -14.34 9.17 1.16
N SER A 112 -14.21 9.47 -0.12
CA SER A 112 -15.03 10.50 -0.79
C SER A 112 -16.41 10.00 -1.24
N HIS A 113 -16.81 8.77 -0.86
CA HIS A 113 -18.07 8.13 -1.27
C HIS A 113 -18.25 8.04 -2.80
N ARG A 114 -17.14 8.02 -3.55
CA ARG A 114 -17.13 7.92 -5.03
C ARG A 114 -17.10 6.49 -5.55
N LEU A 115 -17.13 5.51 -4.65
CA LEU A 115 -17.22 4.09 -4.97
C LEU A 115 -18.43 3.47 -4.28
N ARG A 116 -18.97 2.41 -4.90
CA ARG A 116 -20.04 1.60 -4.32
C ARG A 116 -19.57 0.99 -2.98
N PRO A 117 -20.26 1.20 -1.85
CA PRO A 117 -19.83 0.71 -0.54
C PRO A 117 -19.77 -0.81 -0.49
N ASP A 118 -20.80 -1.50 -0.99
CA ASP A 118 -20.94 -2.97 -0.92
C ASP A 118 -20.01 -3.77 -1.86
N HIS A 119 -19.04 -3.08 -2.49
CA HIS A 119 -18.14 -3.65 -3.47
C HIS A 119 -16.66 -3.61 -3.04
N ALA A 120 -16.37 -3.26 -1.78
CA ALA A 120 -15.00 -3.12 -1.28
C ALA A 120 -14.17 -4.41 -1.44
N GLU A 121 -14.71 -5.53 -0.96
CA GLU A 121 -14.04 -6.85 -1.06
C GLU A 121 -13.87 -7.31 -2.52
N GLN A 122 -14.87 -7.08 -3.38
CA GLN A 122 -14.79 -7.45 -4.80
C GLN A 122 -13.70 -6.65 -5.53
N ARG A 123 -13.58 -5.35 -5.25
CA ARG A 123 -12.50 -4.51 -5.81
C ARG A 123 -11.13 -4.98 -5.36
N LEU A 124 -10.99 -5.32 -4.08
CA LEU A 124 -9.73 -5.79 -3.53
C LEU A 124 -9.32 -7.14 -4.15
N ASN A 125 -10.26 -8.08 -4.22
CA ASN A 125 -10.03 -9.36 -4.89
C ASN A 125 -9.68 -9.17 -6.37
N GLN A 126 -10.32 -8.22 -7.05
CA GLN A 126 -9.99 -7.90 -8.45
C GLN A 126 -8.58 -7.31 -8.58
N LEU A 127 -8.17 -6.41 -7.70
CA LEU A 127 -6.81 -5.84 -7.69
C LEU A 127 -5.75 -6.95 -7.53
N VAL A 128 -5.92 -7.83 -6.54
CA VAL A 128 -5.01 -8.96 -6.29
C VAL A 128 -5.00 -9.90 -7.50
N ARG A 129 -6.15 -10.18 -8.12
CA ARG A 129 -6.22 -10.99 -9.35
C ARG A 129 -5.42 -10.37 -10.48
N THR A 130 -5.58 -9.07 -10.74
CA THR A 130 -4.84 -8.36 -11.80
C THR A 130 -3.33 -8.40 -11.54
N ALA A 131 -2.91 -8.06 -10.32
CA ALA A 131 -1.48 -8.05 -9.93
C ALA A 131 -0.82 -9.43 -10.07
N THR A 132 -1.55 -10.50 -9.74
CA THR A 132 -1.03 -11.88 -9.80
C THR A 132 -1.17 -12.56 -11.16
N THR A 133 -1.90 -11.96 -12.12
CA THR A 133 -2.08 -12.50 -13.47
C THR A 133 -1.14 -11.85 -14.49
N SER A 134 -0.91 -10.54 -14.40
CA SER A 134 0.03 -9.81 -15.27
C SER A 134 1.45 -10.42 -15.18
N ALA A 135 1.82 -10.86 -13.97
CA ALA A 135 2.91 -11.76 -13.62
C ALA A 135 3.25 -12.87 -14.63
N ARG A 136 2.22 -13.60 -15.09
CA ARG A 136 2.36 -14.86 -15.82
C ARG A 136 2.45 -14.69 -17.33
N ARG A 137 2.20 -13.48 -17.86
CA ARG A 137 2.21 -13.20 -19.31
C ARG A 137 3.54 -12.64 -19.81
N ALA A 138 4.47 -12.30 -18.92
CA ALA A 138 5.79 -11.76 -19.24
C ALA A 138 6.94 -12.81 -19.11
N SER A 139 6.59 -14.09 -18.94
CA SER A 139 7.49 -15.26 -18.98
C SER A 139 7.19 -16.09 -20.22
#